data_AF-A0A0F9FBZ6-F1
#
_entry.id   AF-A0A0F9FBZ6-F1
#
_cell.length_a   1.000
_cell.length_b   1.000
_cell.length_c   1.000
_cell.angle_alpha   90.00
_cell.angle_beta   90.00
_cell.angle_gamma   90.00
#
_symmetry.space_group_name_H-M   'P 1'
#
loop_
_entity.id
_entity.type
_entity.pdbx_description
1 polymer ?
#
loop_
_entity_poly.entity_id
_entity_poly.type
_entity_poly.pdbx_seq_one_letter_code
_entity_poly.pdbx_strand_id
1 'polypeptide(L)' 'MVKTLEDVERVAEIVDRLRKLGIPEKTCIAIDGWNKKQEGKLAKELSSVSI' A
#
# COMPACT_ATOMS: atom_id res chain seq x y z
N MET A 1 -4.92 -9.83 -4.26
CA MET A 1 -6.11 -8.95 -4.33
C MET A 1 -6.13 -8.14 -3.05
N VAL A 2 -5.68 -6.89 -3.10
CA VAL A 2 -5.81 -5.90 -2.01
C VAL A 2 -7.26 -5.45 -2.05
N LYS A 3 -8.08 -5.82 -1.06
CA LYS A 3 -9.55 -5.70 -1.16
C LYS A 3 -10.13 -4.40 -0.59
N THR A 4 -9.40 -3.63 0.22
CA THR A 4 -9.92 -2.42 0.91
C THR A 4 -8.82 -1.43 1.32
N LEU A 5 -9.20 -0.20 1.70
CA LEU A 5 -8.32 0.82 2.32
C LEU A 5 -7.57 0.31 3.56
N GLU A 6 -8.21 -0.58 4.33
CA GLU A 6 -7.58 -1.27 5.49
C GLU A 6 -6.32 -2.04 5.09
N ASP A 7 -6.28 -2.59 3.88
CA ASP A 7 -5.17 -3.38 3.37
C ASP A 7 -3.97 -2.47 3.06
N VAL A 8 -4.23 -1.23 2.64
CA VAL A 8 -3.22 -0.19 2.41
C VAL A 8 -2.59 0.29 3.72
N GLU A 9 -3.40 0.55 4.76
CA GLU A 9 -2.89 0.90 6.09
C GLU A 9 -2.04 -0.24 6.67
N ARG A 10 -2.48 -1.49 6.51
CA ARG A 10 -1.73 -2.66 6.96
C ARG A 10 -0.40 -2.79 6.22
N VAL A 11 -0.33 -2.46 4.93
CA VAL A 11 0.94 -2.45 4.18
C VAL A 11 1.89 -1.36 4.70
N ALA A 12 1.39 -0.18 5.06
CA ALA A 12 2.22 0.87 5.67
C ALA A 12 2.82 0.42 7.02
N GLU A 13 2.04 -0.25 7.86
CA GLU A 13 2.54 -0.86 9.11
C GLU A 13 3.62 -1.92 8.86
N ILE A 14 3.44 -2.75 7.83
CA ILE A 14 4.43 -3.75 7.44
C ILE A 14 5.73 -3.07 7.00
N VAL A 15 5.66 -1.99 6.23
CA VAL A 15 6.85 -1.22 5.80
C VAL A 15 7.60 -0.62 7.00
N ASP A 16 6.90 -0.09 8.00
CA ASP A 16 7.51 0.42 9.24
C ASP A 16 8.21 -0.70 10.04
N ARG A 17 7.56 -1.86 10.17
CA ARG A 17 8.18 -3.04 10.81
C ARG A 17 9.39 -3.55 10.04
N LEU A 18 9.35 -3.56 8.70
CA LEU A 18 10.49 -3.96 7.86
C LEU A 18 11.69 -3.01 8.08
N ARG A 19 11.46 -1.70 8.18
CA ARG A 19 12.53 -0.74 8.56
C ARG A 19 13.12 -1.06 9.93
N LYS A 20 12.30 -1.33 10.94
CA LYS A 20 12.75 -1.71 12.29
C LYS A 20 13.55 -3.02 12.31
N LEU A 21 13.26 -3.94 11.40
CA LEU A 21 13.98 -5.21 11.23
C LEU A 21 15.29 -5.08 10.43
N GLY A 22 15.66 -3.86 9.99
CA GLY A 22 16.90 -3.63 9.24
C GLY A 22 16.82 -4.07 7.78
N ILE A 23 15.62 -4.23 7.23
CA ILE A 23 15.44 -4.56 5.82
C ILE A 23 15.95 -3.40 4.97
N PRO A 24 16.71 -3.67 3.90
CA PRO A 24 17.30 -2.63 3.08
C PRO A 24 16.22 -1.73 2.47
N GLU A 25 16.46 -0.42 2.56
CA GLU A 25 15.51 0.64 2.26
C GLU A 25 14.92 0.54 0.83
N LYS A 26 15.71 0.02 -0.12
CA LYS A 26 15.26 -0.30 -1.50
C LYS A 26 14.01 -1.18 -1.54
N THR A 27 13.89 -2.13 -0.61
CA THR A 27 12.75 -3.06 -0.52
C THR A 27 11.54 -2.33 0.06
N CYS A 28 11.74 -1.51 1.09
CA CYS A 28 10.70 -0.68 1.68
C CYS A 28 10.14 0.33 0.66
N ILE A 29 10.99 0.96 -0.14
CA ILE A 29 10.61 1.88 -1.21
C ILE A 29 9.84 1.15 -2.32
N ALA A 30 10.26 -0.06 -2.69
CA ALA A 30 9.54 -0.86 -3.70
C ALA A 30 8.12 -1.23 -3.23
N ILE A 31 7.96 -1.58 -1.94
CA ILE A 31 6.65 -1.89 -1.35
C ILE A 31 5.79 -0.62 -1.22
N ASP A 32 6.36 0.50 -0.76
CA ASP A 32 5.65 1.81 -0.67
C ASP A 32 5.17 2.29 -2.04
N GLY A 33 6.04 2.23 -3.05
CA GLY A 33 5.71 2.59 -4.42
C GLY A 33 4.63 1.69 -5.03
N TRP A 34 4.64 0.40 -4.68
CA TRP A 34 3.55 -0.51 -5.06
C TRP A 34 2.24 -0.16 -4.33
N ASN A 35 2.30 0.16 -3.03
CA ASN A 35 1.14 0.52 -2.20
C ASN A 35 0.42 1.78 -2.73
N LYS A 36 1.15 2.87 -2.99
CA LYS A 36 0.59 4.10 -3.59
C LYS A 36 -0.07 3.86 -4.95
N LYS A 37 0.49 2.93 -5.73
CA LYS A 37 -0.08 2.57 -7.04
C LYS A 37 -1.37 1.77 -6.90
N GLN A 38 -1.53 1.02 -5.81
CA GLN A 38 -2.80 0.37 -5.46
C GLN A 38 -3.81 1.38 -4.93
N GLU A 39 -3.42 2.32 -4.06
CA GLU A 39 -4.31 3.40 -3.57
C GLU A 39 -4.95 4.18 -4.73
N GLY A 40 -4.14 4.60 -5.71
CA GLY A 40 -4.66 5.32 -6.87
C GLY A 40 -5.58 4.49 -7.77
N LYS A 41 -5.43 3.17 -7.79
CA LYS A 41 -6.37 2.27 -8.48
C LYS A 41 -7.66 2.11 -7.69
N LEU A 42 -7.56 1.91 -6.38
CA LEU A 42 -8.69 1.73 -5.47
C LEU A 42 -9.57 2.99 -5.44
N ALA A 43 -8.96 4.17 -5.36
CA ALA A 43 -9.66 5.45 -5.42
C ALA A 43 -10.41 5.65 -6.74
N LYS A 44 -9.82 5.22 -7.87
CA LYS A 44 -10.49 5.28 -9.17
C LYS A 44 -11.66 4.29 -9.28
N GLU A 45 -11.51 3.07 -8.76
CA GLU A 45 -12.62 2.12 -8.72
C GLU A 45 -13.76 2.59 -7.83
N LEU A 46 -13.46 3.14 -6.64
CA LEU A 46 -14.47 3.71 -5.75
C LEU A 46 -15.24 4.87 -6.41
N SER A 47 -14.57 5.73 -7.18
CA SER A 47 -15.25 6.77 -7.97
C SER A 47 -16.08 6.22 -9.13
N SER A 48 -15.69 5.09 -9.73
CA SER A 48 -16.47 4.44 -10.80
C SER A 48 -17.69 3.65 -10.30
N VAL A 49 -17.73 3.28 -9.02
CA VAL A 49 -18.84 2.52 -8.41
C VAL A 49 -19.93 3.44 -7.81
N SER A 50 -19.72 4.77 -7.82
CA SER A 50 -20.74 5.74 -7.44
C SER A 50 -21.72 5.99 -8.60
N ILE A 51 -22.71 5.09 -8.74
CA ILE A 51 -23.96 5.28 -9.52
C ILE A 51 -25.08 5.57 -8.54
#